data_AF-A0A0G8AST5-F1
#
_entry.id   AF-A0A0G8AST5-F1
#
_cell.length_a   1.000
_cell.length_b   1.000
_cell.length_c   1.000
_cell.angle_alpha   90.00
_cell.angle_beta   90.00
_cell.angle_gamma   90.00
#
_symmetry.space_group_name_H-M   'P 1'
#
loop_
_entity.id
_entity.type
_entity.pdbx_description
1 polymer ?
#
loop_
_entity_poly.entity_id
_entity_poly.type
_entity_poly.pdbx_seq_one_letter_code
_entity_poly.pdbx_strand_id
1 'polypeptide(L)'
;MTQRPHPWQAYNLRGSPYFQDNLSRNARNTSLSLFVGRQRELQKLLVRIEGSLTGSRQAVAGRPGIGKTTLVEAVKADARDAGYWVAPQSIALTPEASSLDLLGQVLSGVYGAVTAACDNASGPEVEAAQQLVTSFRLHGGGLTVGAFGFSGGGSRSEGVSQPPSALLLDGP
;
A
#
# COMPACT_ATOMS: atom_id res chain seq x y z
N MET A 1 -17.30 29.80 11.55
CA MET A 1 -16.84 29.51 10.18
C MET A 1 -17.90 28.66 9.50
N THR A 2 -18.71 29.25 8.61
CA THR A 2 -19.80 28.57 7.91
C THR A 2 -19.24 27.73 6.77
N GLN A 3 -19.26 26.40 6.92
CA GLN A 3 -18.92 25.47 5.83
C GLN A 3 -19.89 25.69 4.67
N ARG A 4 -19.37 26.03 3.48
CA ARG A 4 -20.18 26.12 2.27
C ARG A 4 -20.71 24.73 1.91
N PRO A 5 -22.01 24.57 1.60
CA PRO A 5 -22.55 23.30 1.15
C PRO A 5 -21.84 22.84 -0.13
N HIS A 6 -21.48 21.56 -0.18
CA HIS A 6 -20.83 20.98 -1.36
C HIS A 6 -21.83 21.01 -2.54
N PRO A 7 -21.44 21.36 -3.78
CA PRO A 7 -22.35 21.41 -4.95
C PRO A 7 -23.18 20.13 -5.19
N TRP A 8 -22.74 18.97 -4.69
CA TRP A 8 -23.46 17.70 -4.84
C TRP A 8 -24.64 17.54 -3.86
N GLN A 9 -24.69 18.34 -2.79
CA GLN A 9 -25.83 18.35 -1.85
C GLN A 9 -27.12 18.83 -2.53
N ALA A 10 -27.02 19.68 -3.56
CA ALA A 10 -28.16 20.08 -4.39
C ALA A 10 -28.82 18.90 -5.12
N TYR A 11 -28.08 17.79 -5.30
CA TYR A 11 -28.55 16.56 -5.93
C TYR A 11 -28.79 15.44 -4.91
N ASN A 12 -28.93 15.75 -3.62
CA ASN A 12 -29.07 14.78 -2.52
C ASN A 12 -27.90 13.78 -2.39
N LEU A 13 -26.72 14.13 -2.93
CA LEU A 13 -25.53 13.31 -2.81
C LEU A 13 -24.70 13.75 -1.59
N ARG A 14 -24.17 12.77 -0.85
CA ARG A 14 -23.30 13.02 0.32
C ARG A 14 -21.95 13.63 -0.04
N GLY A 15 -21.52 13.50 -1.29
CA GLY A 15 -20.24 13.97 -1.81
C GLY A 15 -20.13 13.77 -3.31
N SER A 16 -18.94 13.98 -3.87
CA SER A 16 -18.68 13.79 -5.30
C SER A 16 -18.90 12.33 -5.71
N PRO A 17 -19.70 12.06 -6.77
CA PRO A 17 -19.81 10.71 -7.33
C PRO A 17 -18.53 10.33 -8.10
N TYR A 18 -17.72 11.32 -8.49
CA TYR A 18 -16.42 11.12 -9.11
C TYR A 18 -15.35 11.05 -8.01
N PHE A 19 -14.63 9.94 -7.96
CA PHE A 19 -13.51 9.74 -7.05
C PHE A 19 -12.24 9.47 -7.87
N GLN A 20 -11.12 9.98 -7.38
CA GLN A 20 -9.79 9.71 -7.94
C GLN A 20 -9.05 8.60 -7.16
N ASP A 21 -9.65 8.15 -6.05
CA ASP A 21 -9.08 7.11 -5.22
C ASP A 21 -9.07 5.76 -5.93
N ASN A 22 -8.09 4.94 -5.58
CA ASN A 22 -8.04 3.57 -6.08
C ASN A 22 -9.23 2.76 -5.55
N LEU A 23 -9.74 1.85 -6.40
CA LEU A 23 -10.71 0.87 -5.93
C LEU A 23 -10.01 -0.11 -4.98
N SER A 24 -10.71 -0.48 -3.91
CA SER A 24 -10.22 -1.44 -2.93
C SER A 24 -11.34 -2.36 -2.48
N ARG A 25 -10.98 -3.56 -2.00
CA ARG A 25 -11.96 -4.54 -1.53
C ARG A 25 -12.77 -4.04 -0.33
N ASN A 26 -12.14 -3.26 0.54
CA ASN A 26 -12.68 -2.88 1.84
C ASN A 26 -13.34 -1.49 1.85
N ALA A 27 -13.34 -0.78 0.72
CA ALA A 27 -13.96 0.55 0.64
C ALA A 27 -15.44 0.46 0.29
N ARG A 28 -16.28 1.14 1.09
CA ARG A 28 -17.73 1.23 0.85
C ARG A 28 -18.08 1.97 -0.44
N ASN A 29 -17.37 3.05 -0.75
CA ASN A 29 -17.71 3.92 -1.88
C ASN A 29 -16.81 3.71 -3.12
N THR A 30 -15.70 2.99 -2.97
CA THR A 30 -14.73 2.68 -4.06
C THR A 30 -14.45 1.19 -4.10
N SER A 31 -15.52 0.38 -4.12
CA SER A 31 -15.42 -1.08 -4.16
C SER A 31 -14.77 -1.56 -5.46
N LEU A 32 -13.97 -2.63 -5.38
CA LEU A 32 -13.42 -3.33 -6.56
C LEU A 32 -14.49 -3.86 -7.52
N SER A 33 -15.74 -4.01 -7.07
CA SER A 33 -16.86 -4.38 -7.95
C SER A 33 -17.13 -3.35 -9.06
N LEU A 34 -16.63 -2.12 -8.92
CA LEU A 34 -16.72 -1.07 -9.94
C LEU A 34 -15.65 -1.21 -11.03
N PHE A 35 -14.71 -2.16 -10.90
CA PHE A 35 -13.68 -2.40 -11.91
C PHE A 35 -14.27 -3.14 -13.12
N VAL A 36 -14.36 -2.46 -14.26
CA VAL A 36 -14.95 -3.01 -15.49
C VAL A 36 -13.91 -3.10 -16.61
N GLY A 37 -13.99 -4.16 -17.40
CA GLY A 37 -13.06 -4.42 -18.50
C GLY A 37 -11.71 -5.03 -18.06
N ARG A 38 -10.79 -5.19 -19.03
CA ARG A 38 -9.42 -5.70 -18.84
C ARG A 38 -9.29 -7.10 -18.21
N GLN A 39 -10.36 -7.92 -18.26
CA GLN A 39 -10.37 -9.30 -17.77
C GLN A 39 -9.25 -10.13 -18.41
N ARG A 40 -9.00 -9.96 -19.71
CA ARG A 40 -7.91 -10.66 -20.42
C ARG A 40 -6.53 -10.29 -19.88
N GLU A 41 -6.31 -9.04 -19.49
CA GLU A 41 -5.03 -8.61 -18.91
C GLU A 41 -4.87 -9.15 -17.49
N LEU A 42 -5.93 -9.06 -16.69
CA LEU A 42 -5.97 -9.62 -15.34
C LEU A 42 -5.63 -11.12 -15.36
N GLN A 43 -6.30 -11.90 -16.23
CA GLN A 43 -6.07 -13.34 -16.35
C GLN A 43 -4.63 -13.66 -16.77
N LYS A 44 -4.05 -12.89 -17.69
CA LYS A 44 -2.63 -13.04 -18.06
C LYS A 44 -1.68 -12.83 -16.89
N LEU A 45 -1.97 -11.85 -16.02
CA LEU A 45 -1.16 -11.57 -14.84
C LEU A 45 -1.25 -12.71 -13.81
N LEU A 46 -2.45 -13.23 -13.55
CA LEU A 46 -2.68 -14.34 -12.62
C LEU A 46 -2.02 -15.63 -13.08
N VAL A 47 -2.23 -16.03 -14.34
CA VAL A 47 -1.61 -17.26 -14.90
C VAL A 47 -0.09 -17.25 -14.74
N ARG A 48 0.55 -16.09 -14.86
CA ARG A 48 1.99 -15.96 -14.68
C ARG A 48 2.44 -15.95 -13.22
N ILE A 49 1.56 -15.57 -12.29
CA ILE A 49 1.81 -15.73 -10.84
C ILE A 49 1.72 -17.20 -10.46
N GLU A 50 0.70 -17.91 -10.94
CA GLU A 50 0.44 -19.32 -10.63
C GLU A 50 1.49 -20.26 -11.27
N GLY A 51 1.85 -20.01 -12.53
CA GLY A 51 2.66 -20.93 -13.32
C GLY A 51 4.18 -20.74 -13.21
N SER A 52 4.68 -19.84 -12.36
CA SER A 52 6.12 -19.52 -12.36
C SER A 52 6.90 -20.16 -11.22
N LEU A 53 7.86 -21.03 -11.58
CA LEU A 53 8.83 -21.62 -10.66
C LEU A 53 10.12 -20.79 -10.52
N THR A 54 10.39 -19.86 -11.46
CA THR A 54 11.68 -19.15 -11.57
C THR A 54 11.57 -17.62 -11.51
N GLY A 55 10.34 -17.08 -11.46
CA GLY A 55 10.11 -15.64 -11.25
C GLY A 55 8.80 -15.16 -11.85
N SER A 56 7.93 -14.58 -11.03
CA SER A 56 6.61 -14.05 -11.39
C SER A 56 6.58 -12.52 -11.52
N ARG A 57 7.75 -11.87 -11.56
CA ARG A 57 7.87 -10.40 -11.67
C ARG A 57 7.31 -9.92 -12.99
N GLN A 58 6.43 -8.94 -12.94
CA GLN A 58 5.71 -8.40 -14.08
C GLN A 58 5.64 -6.87 -13.99
N ALA A 59 5.56 -6.21 -15.14
CA ALA A 59 5.40 -4.77 -15.24
C ALA A 59 4.15 -4.43 -16.06
N VAL A 60 3.34 -3.50 -15.56
CA VAL A 60 2.14 -3.00 -16.24
C VAL A 60 2.39 -1.56 -16.67
N ALA A 61 2.59 -1.35 -17.97
CA ALA A 61 2.84 -0.03 -18.55
C ALA A 61 1.58 0.53 -19.24
N GLY A 62 1.50 1.85 -19.34
CA GLY A 62 0.43 2.54 -20.08
C GLY A 62 0.21 3.96 -19.61
N ARG A 63 -0.66 4.69 -20.33
CA ARG A 63 -0.94 6.11 -20.10
C ARG A 63 -1.43 6.39 -18.66
N PRO A 64 -1.21 7.58 -18.11
CA PRO A 64 -1.85 8.00 -16.86
C PRO A 64 -3.38 7.89 -16.95
N GLY A 65 -4.04 7.52 -15.85
CA GLY A 65 -5.51 7.47 -15.77
C GLY A 65 -6.19 6.20 -16.31
N ILE A 66 -5.48 5.25 -16.94
CA ILE A 66 -6.10 4.03 -17.51
C ILE A 66 -6.44 2.92 -16.49
N GLY A 67 -6.35 3.21 -15.19
CA GLY A 67 -6.62 2.23 -14.13
C GLY A 67 -5.55 1.14 -13.97
N LYS A 68 -4.26 1.46 -14.15
CA LYS A 68 -3.16 0.50 -13.90
C LYS A 68 -3.10 0.06 -12.44
N THR A 69 -3.16 1.02 -11.52
CA THR A 69 -3.15 0.75 -10.08
C THR A 69 -4.38 -0.05 -9.68
N THR A 70 -5.55 0.28 -10.23
CA THR A 70 -6.79 -0.47 -10.06
C THR A 70 -6.70 -1.91 -10.55
N LEU A 71 -6.07 -2.15 -11.72
CA LEU A 71 -5.82 -3.50 -12.22
C LEU A 71 -4.94 -4.31 -11.26
N VAL A 72 -3.88 -3.68 -10.70
CA VAL A 72 -3.01 -4.35 -9.71
C VAL A 72 -3.78 -4.66 -8.43
N GLU A 73 -4.64 -3.77 -7.95
CA GLU A 73 -5.50 -4.05 -6.79
C GLU A 73 -6.51 -5.17 -7.05
N ALA A 74 -7.05 -5.28 -8.28
CA ALA A 74 -7.89 -6.41 -8.68
C ALA A 74 -7.10 -7.73 -8.69
N VAL A 75 -5.91 -7.75 -9.29
CA VAL A 75 -5.02 -8.93 -9.27
C VAL A 75 -4.65 -9.33 -7.83
N LYS A 76 -4.38 -8.37 -6.95
CA LYS A 76 -4.12 -8.59 -5.52
C LYS A 76 -5.33 -9.20 -4.80
N ALA A 77 -6.54 -8.77 -5.13
CA ALA A 77 -7.75 -9.33 -4.57
C ALA A 77 -7.96 -10.79 -5.01
N ASP A 78 -7.83 -11.06 -6.31
CA ASP A 78 -8.00 -12.41 -6.85
C ASP A 78 -6.90 -13.36 -6.37
N ALA A 79 -5.66 -12.89 -6.29
CA ALA A 79 -4.56 -13.68 -5.71
C ALA A 79 -4.81 -14.00 -4.23
N ARG A 80 -5.36 -13.06 -3.46
CA ARG A 80 -5.74 -13.32 -2.06
C ARG A 80 -6.85 -14.38 -1.98
N ASP A 81 -7.83 -14.34 -2.87
CA ASP A 81 -8.90 -15.35 -2.94
C ASP A 81 -8.38 -16.73 -3.34
N ALA A 82 -7.31 -16.78 -4.15
CA ALA A 82 -6.58 -18.00 -4.47
C ALA A 82 -5.63 -18.47 -3.34
N GLY A 83 -5.60 -17.79 -2.19
CA GLY A 83 -4.81 -18.17 -1.02
C GLY A 83 -3.38 -17.64 -0.99
N TYR A 84 -3.00 -16.74 -1.90
CA TYR A 84 -1.68 -16.09 -1.86
C TYR A 84 -1.60 -15.05 -0.73
N TRP A 85 -0.42 -14.93 -0.12
CA TRP A 85 -0.12 -13.85 0.80
C TRP A 85 0.16 -12.56 0.02
N VAL A 86 -0.72 -11.58 0.22
CA VAL A 86 -0.69 -10.34 -0.54
C VAL A 86 -0.47 -9.17 0.41
N ALA A 87 0.59 -8.40 0.13
CA ALA A 87 0.91 -7.19 0.87
C ALA A 87 -0.29 -6.22 0.89
N PRO A 88 -0.62 -5.64 2.06
CA PRO A 88 -1.81 -4.82 2.21
C PRO A 88 -1.72 -3.51 1.43
N GLN A 89 -0.52 -2.91 1.34
CA GLN A 89 -0.29 -1.61 0.72
C GLN A 89 0.66 -1.72 -0.48
N SER A 90 0.42 -0.88 -1.48
CA SER A 90 1.35 -0.69 -2.61
C SER A 90 2.52 0.19 -2.19
N ILE A 91 3.72 -0.15 -2.65
CA ILE A 91 4.93 0.63 -2.43
C ILE A 91 5.10 1.62 -3.59
N ALA A 92 5.06 2.91 -3.29
CA ALA A 92 5.29 3.95 -4.28
C ALA A 92 6.80 4.24 -4.39
N LEU A 93 7.33 4.22 -5.60
CA LEU A 93 8.70 4.63 -5.87
C LEU A 93 8.71 6.14 -6.11
N THR A 94 9.33 6.89 -5.21
CA THR A 94 9.58 8.33 -5.36
C THR A 94 11.08 8.58 -5.53
N PRO A 95 11.48 9.58 -6.33
CA PRO A 95 12.90 9.86 -6.58
C PRO A 95 13.67 10.27 -5.31
N GLU A 96 12.97 10.75 -4.28
CA GLU A 96 13.53 11.14 -2.99
C GLU A 96 13.65 9.98 -1.99
N ALA A 97 13.08 8.81 -2.28
CA ALA A 97 13.11 7.67 -1.35
C ALA A 97 14.51 7.07 -1.29
N SER A 98 15.05 6.91 -0.07
CA SER A 98 16.31 6.18 0.10
C SER A 98 16.10 4.68 -0.07
N SER A 99 17.16 3.95 -0.45
CA SER A 99 17.12 2.49 -0.51
C SER A 99 16.71 1.83 0.81
N LEU A 100 17.05 2.47 1.94
CA LEU A 100 16.71 2.01 3.28
C LEU A 100 15.22 2.18 3.57
N ASP A 101 14.62 3.29 3.13
CA ASP A 101 13.17 3.51 3.24
C ASP A 101 12.39 2.49 2.42
N LEU A 102 12.84 2.22 1.20
CA LEU A 102 12.24 1.20 0.32
C LEU A 102 12.32 -0.19 0.95
N LEU A 103 13.47 -0.54 1.55
CA LEU A 103 13.63 -1.80 2.27
C LEU A 103 12.65 -1.89 3.45
N GLY A 104 12.54 -0.82 4.25
CA GLY A 104 11.59 -0.74 5.36
C GLY A 104 10.13 -0.92 4.90
N GLN A 105 9.75 -0.30 3.78
CA GLN A 105 8.42 -0.45 3.18
C GLN A 105 8.16 -1.88 2.69
N VAL A 106 9.14 -2.53 2.06
CA VAL A 106 9.04 -3.94 1.64
C VAL A 106 8.87 -4.86 2.85
N LEU A 107 9.71 -4.71 3.88
CA LEU A 107 9.62 -5.52 5.10
C LEU A 107 8.29 -5.31 5.83
N SER A 108 7.80 -4.06 5.88
CA SER A 108 6.48 -3.74 6.42
C SER A 108 5.35 -4.40 5.63
N GLY A 109 5.46 -4.43 4.30
CA GLY A 109 4.52 -5.11 3.41
C GLY A 109 4.49 -6.62 3.62
N VAL A 110 5.66 -7.26 3.79
CA VAL A 110 5.78 -8.70 4.07
C VAL A 110 5.19 -9.02 5.44
N TYR A 111 5.58 -8.28 6.48
CA TYR A 111 5.02 -8.44 7.82
C TYR A 111 3.49 -8.32 7.81
N GLY A 112 2.96 -7.28 7.15
CA GLY A 112 1.52 -7.09 7.01
C GLY A 112 0.81 -8.19 6.22
N ALA A 113 1.48 -8.82 5.25
CA ALA A 113 0.92 -9.96 4.53
C ALA A 113 0.84 -11.21 5.42
N VAL A 114 1.88 -11.47 6.22
CA VAL A 114 1.95 -12.62 7.13
C VAL A 114 0.92 -12.48 8.25
N THR A 115 0.85 -11.31 8.91
CA THR A 115 -0.09 -11.12 10.02
C THR A 115 -1.55 -11.08 9.56
N ALA A 116 -1.83 -10.68 8.31
CA ALA A 116 -3.17 -10.75 7.74
C ALA A 116 -3.60 -12.17 7.33
N ALA A 117 -2.64 -13.07 7.08
CA ALA A 117 -2.91 -14.45 6.67
C ALA A 117 -2.89 -15.44 7.85
N CYS A 118 -2.17 -15.10 8.92
CA CYS A 118 -2.00 -15.92 10.10
C CYS A 118 -2.67 -15.27 11.32
N ASP A 119 -3.92 -15.67 11.61
CA ASP A 119 -4.74 -15.13 12.71
C ASP A 119 -4.08 -15.23 14.11
N ASN A 120 -3.08 -16.10 14.27
CA ASN A 120 -2.31 -16.29 15.51
C ASN A 120 -0.79 -16.21 15.27
N ALA A 121 -0.32 -15.32 14.38
CA ALA A 121 1.11 -15.06 14.26
C ALA A 121 1.67 -14.50 15.58
N SER A 122 2.20 -15.38 16.42
CA SER A 122 2.77 -15.05 17.73
C SER A 122 4.09 -15.80 17.90
N GLY A 123 5.09 -15.14 18.49
CA GLY A 123 6.40 -15.72 18.73
C GLY A 123 7.49 -14.65 18.76
N PRO A 124 8.68 -14.99 19.28
CA PRO A 124 9.79 -14.04 19.37
C PRO A 124 10.22 -13.51 18.00
N GLU A 125 10.05 -14.28 16.92
CA GLU A 125 10.38 -13.86 15.56
C GLU A 125 9.40 -12.81 15.03
N VAL A 126 8.11 -12.96 15.33
CA VAL A 126 7.06 -12.00 14.94
C VAL A 126 7.24 -10.69 15.70
N GLU A 127 7.60 -10.78 16.99
CA GLU A 127 7.90 -9.61 17.82
C GLU A 127 9.16 -8.88 17.34
N ALA A 128 10.24 -9.59 17.03
CA ALA A 128 11.44 -9.01 16.46
C ALA A 128 11.15 -8.33 15.10
N ALA A 129 10.36 -8.98 14.24
CA ALA A 129 9.93 -8.39 12.97
C ALA A 129 9.07 -7.13 13.19
N GLN A 130 8.20 -7.13 14.18
CA GLN A 130 7.40 -5.96 14.54
C GLN A 130 8.27 -4.81 15.04
N GLN A 131 9.23 -5.07 15.91
CA GLN A 131 10.18 -4.06 16.42
C GLN A 131 10.98 -3.45 15.27
N LEU A 132 11.47 -4.27 14.34
CA LEU A 132 12.19 -3.83 13.16
C LEU A 132 11.32 -2.99 12.20
N VAL A 133 10.09 -3.44 11.91
CA VAL A 133 9.18 -2.66 11.06
C VAL A 133 8.83 -1.31 11.72
N THR A 134 8.69 -1.30 13.05
CA THR A 134 8.40 -0.07 13.81
C THR A 134 9.60 0.87 13.79
N SER A 135 10.83 0.36 13.93
CA SER A 135 12.04 1.19 13.87
C SER A 135 12.22 1.83 12.50
N PHE A 136 11.95 1.11 11.39
CA PHE A 136 11.98 1.69 10.05
C PHE A 136 10.90 2.74 9.82
N ARG A 137 9.69 2.55 10.37
CA ARG A 137 8.62 3.57 10.31
C ARG A 137 8.97 4.83 11.09
N LEU A 138 9.71 4.69 12.19
CA LEU A 138 10.18 5.81 13.00
C LEU A 138 11.37 6.54 12.34
N HIS A 139 12.31 5.82 11.74
CA HIS A 139 13.52 6.39 11.11
C HIS A 139 13.27 6.92 9.70
N GLY A 140 12.40 6.27 8.92
CA GLY A 140 11.92 6.75 7.62
C GLY A 140 10.83 7.82 7.75
N GLY A 141 10.77 8.50 8.91
CA GLY A 141 9.73 9.41 9.35
C GLY A 141 9.65 10.72 8.57
N GLY A 142 9.50 10.65 7.25
CA GLY A 142 8.57 11.54 6.56
C GLY A 142 7.17 11.02 6.87
N LEU A 143 6.47 11.70 7.78
CA LEU A 143 5.12 11.39 8.21
C LEU A 143 4.16 11.52 7.00
N THR A 144 4.06 10.49 6.16
CA THR A 144 2.91 10.33 5.26
C THR A 144 1.77 9.78 6.09
N VAL A 145 1.20 10.66 6.92
CA VAL A 145 -0.21 10.53 7.27
C VAL A 145 -0.96 10.73 5.95
N GLY A 146 -1.11 9.62 5.21
CA GLY A 146 -2.21 9.43 4.31
C GLY A 146 -3.48 9.36 5.15
N ALA A 147 -3.87 10.49 5.73
CA ALA A 147 -5.28 10.75 5.91
C ALA A 147 -5.88 10.55 4.52
N PHE A 148 -6.80 9.61 4.43
CA PHE A 148 -7.55 9.28 3.22
C PHE A 148 -7.73 10.51 2.30
N GLY A 149 -7.07 10.47 1.14
CA GLY A 149 -7.14 11.49 0.09
C GLY A 149 -5.95 12.46 0.07
N PHE A 150 -5.43 12.69 -1.14
CA PHE A 150 -4.34 13.62 -1.52
C PHE A 150 -2.90 13.09 -1.42
N SER A 151 -2.43 12.47 -2.51
CA SER A 151 -1.00 12.42 -2.85
C SER A 151 -0.59 13.75 -3.53
N GLY A 152 -0.43 14.80 -2.73
CA GLY A 152 0.22 16.05 -3.13
C GLY A 152 1.56 16.16 -2.41
N GLY A 153 2.66 16.11 -3.16
CA GLY A 153 4.01 16.24 -2.61
C GLY A 153 4.24 17.65 -2.06
N GLY A 154 4.27 17.78 -0.74
CA GLY A 154 4.73 18.95 -0.01
C GLY A 154 5.76 18.52 1.02
N SER A 155 7.04 18.75 0.72
CA SER A 155 8.13 18.54 1.68
C SER A 155 8.02 19.59 2.79
N ARG A 156 7.71 19.15 4.01
CA ARG A 156 8.00 19.90 5.24
C ARG A 156 9.12 19.17 5.95
N SER A 157 10.33 19.68 5.77
CA SER A 157 11.46 19.33 6.62
C SER A 157 11.20 19.92 8.01
N GLU A 158 10.71 19.09 8.94
CA GLU A 158 10.87 19.33 10.37
C GLU A 158 12.06 18.49 10.83
N GLY A 159 13.22 19.15 10.98
CA GLY A 159 14.34 18.56 11.69
C GLY A 159 14.03 18.58 13.18
N VAL A 160 13.93 17.41 13.81
CA VAL A 160 13.95 17.29 15.27
C VAL A 160 14.77 16.06 15.70
N SER A 161 15.92 16.40 16.29
CA SER A 161 16.58 15.81 17.46
C SER A 161 16.57 14.28 17.63
N GLN A 162 17.74 13.67 17.41
CA GLN A 162 18.10 12.35 17.91
C GLN A 162 17.83 12.24 19.42
N PRO A 163 17.07 11.25 19.91
CA PRO A 163 17.25 10.79 21.28
C PRO A 163 18.44 9.83 21.37
N PRO A 164 19.23 9.88 22.45
CA PRO A 164 20.43 9.06 22.61
C PRO A 164 20.02 7.67 23.06
N SER A 165 20.41 6.62 22.33
CA SER A 165 20.69 5.28 22.86
C SER A 165 21.31 4.44 21.76
N ALA A 166 22.56 4.07 21.98
CA ALA A 166 23.35 3.18 21.17
C ALA A 166 22.73 1.77 21.16
N LEU A 167 22.65 1.15 19.97
CA LEU A 167 22.64 -0.30 19.85
C LEU A 167 23.98 -0.69 19.23
N LEU A 168 24.93 -0.96 20.12
CA LEU A 168 26.25 -1.49 19.85
C LEU A 168 26.06 -2.98 19.54
N LEU A 169 26.18 -3.34 18.26
CA LEU A 169 26.27 -4.73 17.82
C LEU A 169 27.74 -5.15 18.00
N ASP A 170 28.05 -5.74 19.16
CA ASP A 170 29.28 -6.48 19.36
C ASP A 170 29.09 -7.88 18.78
N GLY A 171 29.93 -8.24 17.81
CA GLY A 171 30.05 -9.60 17.29
C GLY A 171 31.34 -10.24 17.80
N PRO A 172 31.44 -11.59 17.85
CA PRO A 172 32.70 -12.27 18.11
C PRO A 172 33.72 -12.06 16.97
#